data_AF-A0A7C4J684-F1
#
_entry.id   AF-A0A7C4J684-F1
#
_cell.length_a   1.000
_cell.length_b   1.000
_cell.length_c   1.000
_cell.angle_alpha   90.00
_cell.angle_beta   90.00
_cell.angle_gamma   90.00
#
_symmetry.space_group_name_H-M   'P 1'
#
loop_
_entity.id
_entity.type
_entity.pdbx_description
1 polymer ?
#
loop_
_entity_poly.entity_id
_entity_poly.type
_entity_poly.pdbx_seq_one_letter_code
_entity_poly.pdbx_strand_id
1 'polypeptide(L)'
;MSQTASKPVDAGARPVWDERWMWLRTRRLFIGLVTAVVVLWLGLLGWVLFVAQIVNASAQPLPVGADLFVVLAPVIAAAAGVERLLESMFNTVESVWRTVVAYLGYGMRWLKSAETEVDEARQWLQSAGAIYNGTLAMYNEKMKQLLKDANLADAMLALPDQIAAQLDAWKKEADEKTAAAKQLLQDAQQRLDEAEKKLSSLTDSPDYKSAKAAASVVLGLMIGVIVAAVGQMQMFALLGIDAMPPNVDVLITGLVIGSGSYPVHSLVGILQQGKNALDSLQGYLQKAGAAKDALLKPAEPKG
;
A
#
# COMPACT_ATOMS: atom_id res chain seq x y z
N MET A 1 49.29 17.69 10.51
CA MET A 1 47.97 17.19 10.05
C MET A 1 47.10 18.41 9.78
N SER A 2 47.11 18.89 8.53
CA SER A 2 46.32 20.06 8.13
C SER A 2 44.88 19.63 7.90
N GLN A 3 43.95 20.19 8.68
CA GLN A 3 42.52 20.14 8.36
C GLN A 3 42.34 20.84 7.01
N THR A 4 42.04 20.05 5.98
CA THR A 4 41.59 20.59 4.70
C THR A 4 40.23 21.24 4.95
N ALA A 5 40.20 22.57 4.87
CA ALA A 5 38.97 23.35 4.86
C ALA A 5 38.00 22.73 3.86
N SER A 6 36.88 22.21 4.35
CA SER A 6 35.78 21.77 3.51
C SER A 6 35.32 22.97 2.70
N LYS A 7 35.44 22.87 1.37
CA LYS A 7 34.86 23.86 0.47
C LYS A 7 33.40 24.07 0.86
N PRO A 8 32.90 25.32 0.92
CA PRO A 8 31.47 25.55 1.10
C PRO A 8 30.75 24.77 0.00
N VAL A 9 29.79 23.94 0.42
CA VAL A 9 28.89 23.25 -0.51
C VAL A 9 28.31 24.33 -1.42
N ASP A 10 28.65 24.32 -2.70
CA ASP A 10 28.12 25.28 -3.67
C ASP A 10 26.59 25.24 -3.58
N ALA A 11 26.01 26.31 -3.02
CA ALA A 11 24.63 26.41 -2.57
C ALA A 11 23.59 26.44 -3.72
N GLY A 12 23.85 25.77 -4.84
CA GLY A 12 22.95 25.80 -5.99
C GLY A 12 23.27 24.87 -7.16
N ALA A 13 24.36 24.10 -7.13
CA ALA A 13 24.64 23.14 -8.19
C ALA A 13 23.75 21.90 -8.02
N ARG A 14 22.51 21.96 -8.52
CA ARG A 14 21.64 20.79 -8.59
C ARG A 14 22.40 19.66 -9.30
N PRO A 15 22.43 18.44 -8.76
CA PRO A 15 23.11 17.33 -9.41
C PRO A 15 22.59 17.16 -10.84
N VAL A 16 23.49 17.31 -11.82
CA VAL A 16 23.16 17.18 -13.24
C VAL A 16 23.06 15.69 -13.56
N TRP A 17 21.88 15.13 -13.35
CA TRP A 17 21.60 13.74 -13.67
C TRP A 17 21.13 13.60 -15.13
N ASP A 18 21.65 12.61 -15.86
CA ASP A 18 21.14 12.27 -17.19
C ASP A 18 19.78 11.55 -17.09
N GLU A 19 18.72 12.29 -17.41
CA GLU A 19 17.33 11.81 -17.33
C GLU A 19 17.07 10.58 -18.20
N ARG A 20 17.72 10.50 -19.36
CA ARG A 20 17.48 9.45 -20.35
C ARG A 20 18.04 8.12 -19.87
N TRP A 21 19.24 8.14 -19.31
CA TRP A 21 19.88 6.93 -18.80
C TRP A 21 19.08 6.31 -17.64
N MET A 22 18.55 7.14 -16.74
CA MET A 22 17.78 6.66 -15.60
C MET A 22 16.42 6.11 -16.01
N TRP A 23 15.70 6.79 -16.92
CA TRP A 23 14.46 6.27 -17.46
C TRP A 23 14.65 4.87 -18.08
N LEU A 24 15.72 4.67 -18.84
CA LEU A 24 16.06 3.36 -19.40
C LEU A 24 16.35 2.32 -18.32
N ARG A 25 17.12 2.67 -17.29
CA ARG A 25 17.43 1.76 -16.17
C ARG A 25 16.16 1.32 -15.44
N THR A 26 15.26 2.25 -15.15
CA THR A 26 13.99 1.94 -14.45
C THR A 26 13.08 1.09 -15.28
N ARG A 27 12.92 1.40 -16.57
CA ARG A 27 12.12 0.58 -17.46
C ARG A 27 12.65 -0.85 -17.50
N ARG A 28 13.98 -1.03 -17.54
CA ARG A 28 14.60 -2.36 -17.47
C ARG A 28 14.35 -3.05 -16.13
N LEU A 29 14.46 -2.34 -15.00
CA LEU A 29 14.17 -2.90 -13.68
C LEU A 29 12.71 -3.31 -13.53
N PHE A 30 11.78 -2.47 -13.99
CA PHE A 30 10.35 -2.75 -13.97
C PHE A 30 10.02 -3.96 -14.83
N ILE A 31 10.54 -4.01 -16.07
CA ILE A 31 10.39 -5.18 -16.93
C ILE A 31 10.97 -6.41 -16.24
N GLY A 32 12.17 -6.32 -15.66
CA GLY A 32 12.79 -7.43 -14.93
C GLY A 32 11.94 -7.93 -13.76
N LEU A 33 11.33 -7.02 -12.99
CA LEU A 33 10.42 -7.35 -11.90
C LEU A 33 9.16 -8.04 -12.40
N VAL A 34 8.51 -7.49 -13.44
CA VAL A 34 7.32 -8.11 -14.06
C VAL A 34 7.66 -9.50 -14.60
N THR A 35 8.80 -9.64 -15.28
CA THR A 35 9.27 -10.93 -15.78
C THR A 35 9.51 -11.92 -14.63
N ALA A 36 10.13 -11.48 -13.53
CA ALA A 36 10.37 -12.34 -12.37
C ALA A 36 9.05 -12.82 -11.74
N VAL A 37 8.06 -11.94 -11.59
CA VAL A 37 6.73 -12.30 -11.08
C VAL A 37 6.02 -13.29 -12.01
N VAL A 38 6.08 -13.08 -13.33
CA VAL A 38 5.48 -14.00 -14.30
C VAL A 38 6.16 -15.37 -14.25
N VAL A 39 7.49 -15.42 -14.20
CA VAL A 39 8.23 -16.69 -14.09
C VAL A 39 7.89 -17.42 -12.79
N LEU A 40 7.83 -16.69 -11.66
CA LEU A 40 7.41 -17.23 -10.37
C LEU A 40 5.99 -17.81 -10.45
N TRP A 41 5.06 -17.09 -11.09
CA TRP A 41 3.69 -17.52 -11.25
C TRP A 41 3.57 -18.77 -12.13
N LEU A 42 4.24 -18.80 -13.28
CA LEU A 42 4.29 -19.99 -14.14
C LEU A 42 4.93 -21.18 -13.44
N GLY A 43 5.98 -20.95 -12.64
CA GLY A 43 6.60 -21.98 -11.82
C GLY A 43 5.63 -22.57 -10.79
N LEU A 44 4.84 -21.71 -10.14
CA LEU A 44 3.82 -22.14 -9.18
C LEU A 44 2.70 -22.95 -9.87
N LEU A 45 2.21 -22.49 -11.03
CA LEU A 45 1.21 -23.23 -11.82
C LEU A 45 1.76 -24.61 -12.26
N GLY A 46 3.00 -24.65 -12.74
CA GLY A 46 3.66 -25.89 -13.11
C GLY A 46 3.85 -26.84 -11.92
N TRP A 47 4.21 -26.29 -10.75
CA TRP A 47 4.32 -27.07 -9.52
C TRP A 47 2.98 -27.71 -9.13
N VAL A 48 1.87 -26.95 -9.08
CA VAL A 48 0.56 -27.50 -8.73
C VAL A 48 0.07 -28.52 -9.75
N LEU A 49 0.24 -28.24 -11.05
CA LEU A 49 -0.31 -29.10 -12.10
C LEU A 49 0.47 -30.40 -12.29
N PHE A 50 1.79 -30.40 -12.11
CA PHE A 50 2.64 -31.53 -12.51
C PHE A 50 3.45 -32.15 -11.37
N VAL A 51 3.71 -31.42 -10.28
CA VAL A 51 4.65 -31.87 -9.23
C VAL A 51 3.94 -32.16 -7.91
N ALA A 52 2.91 -31.37 -7.58
CA ALA A 52 2.16 -31.55 -6.34
C ALA A 52 1.42 -32.89 -6.33
N GLN A 53 1.66 -33.69 -5.29
CA GLN A 53 0.99 -34.97 -5.07
C GLN A 53 -0.36 -34.72 -4.39
N ILE A 54 -1.35 -34.31 -5.18
CA ILE A 54 -2.71 -34.11 -4.68
C ILE A 54 -3.42 -35.46 -4.60
N VAL A 55 -3.89 -35.82 -3.41
CA VAL A 55 -4.68 -37.03 -3.19
C VAL A 55 -6.10 -36.77 -3.68
N ASN A 56 -6.68 -37.69 -4.45
CA ASN A 56 -8.09 -37.59 -4.84
C ASN A 56 -8.97 -37.54 -3.58
N ALA A 57 -9.66 -36.43 -3.36
CA ALA A 57 -10.70 -36.38 -2.34
C ALA A 57 -11.89 -37.18 -2.85
N SER A 58 -12.46 -38.05 -2.02
CA SER A 58 -13.68 -38.78 -2.37
C SER A 58 -14.84 -37.79 -2.49
N ALA A 59 -15.49 -37.70 -3.65
CA ALA A 59 -16.75 -36.97 -3.73
C ALA A 59 -17.75 -37.57 -2.75
N GLN A 60 -18.27 -36.72 -1.87
CA GLN A 60 -19.40 -37.07 -1.06
C GLN A 60 -20.66 -36.55 -1.76
N PRO A 61 -21.60 -37.42 -2.13
CA PRO A 61 -22.84 -36.96 -2.73
C PRO A 61 -23.55 -36.04 -1.74
N LEU A 62 -23.94 -34.86 -2.22
CA LEU A 62 -24.63 -33.88 -1.39
C LEU A 62 -25.98 -34.44 -0.94
N PRO A 63 -26.31 -34.37 0.37
CA PRO A 63 -27.65 -34.70 0.85
C PRO A 63 -28.70 -33.87 0.10
N VAL A 64 -29.84 -34.48 -0.22
CA VAL A 64 -30.95 -33.74 -0.86
C VAL A 64 -31.37 -32.59 0.06
N GLY A 65 -31.27 -31.36 -0.44
CA GLY A 65 -31.56 -30.16 0.33
C GLY A 65 -30.39 -29.62 1.18
N ALA A 66 -29.18 -30.15 1.02
CA ALA A 66 -28.00 -29.61 1.68
C ALA A 66 -27.77 -28.13 1.32
N ASP A 67 -27.49 -27.32 2.32
CA ASP A 67 -27.13 -25.92 2.13
C ASP A 67 -25.70 -25.83 1.59
N LEU A 68 -25.57 -25.23 0.40
CA LEU A 68 -24.30 -25.03 -0.28
C LEU A 68 -23.32 -24.22 0.57
N PHE A 69 -23.82 -23.30 1.40
CA PHE A 69 -22.96 -22.52 2.31
C PHE A 69 -22.27 -23.40 3.35
N VAL A 70 -22.94 -24.42 3.86
CA VAL A 70 -22.37 -25.34 4.86
C VAL A 70 -21.28 -26.20 4.22
N VAL A 71 -21.53 -26.68 2.99
CA VAL A 71 -20.57 -27.48 2.22
C VAL A 71 -19.32 -26.67 1.88
N LEU A 72 -19.50 -25.42 1.46
CA LEU A 72 -18.41 -24.53 1.07
C LEU A 72 -17.79 -23.78 2.26
N ALA A 73 -18.28 -23.98 3.48
CA ALA A 73 -17.80 -23.28 4.67
C ALA A 73 -16.27 -23.35 4.85
N PRO A 74 -15.59 -24.50 4.63
CA PRO A 74 -14.13 -24.56 4.71
C PRO A 74 -13.42 -23.67 3.67
N VAL A 75 -13.94 -23.63 2.43
CA VAL A 75 -13.39 -22.81 1.34
C VAL A 75 -13.60 -21.33 1.64
N ILE A 76 -14.78 -20.95 2.15
CA ILE A 76 -15.10 -19.58 2.55
C ILE A 76 -14.22 -19.13 3.72
N ALA A 77 -14.02 -20.00 4.72
CA ALA A 77 -13.15 -19.73 5.86
C ALA A 77 -11.70 -19.55 5.42
N ALA A 78 -11.21 -20.38 4.49
CA ALA A 78 -9.88 -20.23 3.90
C ALA A 78 -9.75 -18.92 3.12
N ALA A 79 -10.74 -18.55 2.31
CA ALA A 79 -10.77 -17.28 1.58
C ALA A 79 -10.74 -16.07 2.53
N ALA A 80 -11.53 -16.09 3.60
CA ALA A 80 -11.50 -15.04 4.62
C ALA A 80 -10.15 -14.97 5.38
N GLY A 81 -9.53 -16.13 5.62
CA GLY A 81 -8.18 -16.20 6.19
C GLY A 81 -7.13 -15.58 5.26
N VAL A 82 -7.18 -15.90 3.97
CA VAL A 82 -6.31 -15.31 2.94
C VAL A 82 -6.55 -13.82 2.81
N GLU A 83 -7.80 -13.34 2.86
CA GLU A 83 -8.13 -11.91 2.84
C GLU A 83 -7.48 -11.17 4.02
N ARG A 84 -7.61 -11.68 5.26
CA ARG A 84 -6.96 -11.08 6.44
C ARG A 84 -5.44 -11.15 6.38
N LEU A 85 -4.89 -12.24 5.88
CA LEU A 85 -3.44 -12.39 5.71
C LEU A 85 -2.93 -11.43 4.64
N LEU A 86 -3.65 -11.26 3.53
CA LEU A 86 -3.35 -10.26 2.51
C LEU A 86 -3.46 -8.86 3.07
N GLU A 87 -4.48 -8.54 3.86
CA GLU A 87 -4.60 -7.23 4.51
C GLU A 87 -3.41 -6.96 5.44
N SER A 88 -3.04 -7.92 6.30
CA SER A 88 -1.87 -7.82 7.18
C SER A 88 -0.55 -7.71 6.42
N MET A 89 -0.38 -8.54 5.39
CA MET A 89 0.75 -8.47 4.47
C MET A 89 0.75 -7.17 3.72
N PHE A 90 -0.39 -6.62 3.30
CA PHE A 90 -0.46 -5.33 2.60
C PHE A 90 -0.23 -4.16 3.54
N ASN A 91 -0.59 -4.25 4.81
CA ASN A 91 -0.24 -3.23 5.79
C ASN A 91 1.27 -3.25 6.07
N THR A 92 1.86 -4.45 6.17
CA THR A 92 3.31 -4.64 6.32
C THR A 92 4.06 -4.23 5.06
N VAL A 93 3.59 -4.70 3.92
CA VAL A 93 4.09 -4.37 2.59
C VAL A 93 3.82 -2.92 2.33
N GLU A 94 2.78 -2.24 2.78
CA GLU A 94 2.61 -0.81 2.56
C GLU A 94 3.72 -0.01 3.26
N SER A 95 4.13 -0.44 4.46
CA SER A 95 5.33 0.09 5.12
C SER A 95 6.60 -0.18 4.29
N VAL A 96 6.76 -1.42 3.80
CA VAL A 96 7.92 -1.82 2.97
C VAL A 96 7.84 -1.27 1.54
N TRP A 97 6.67 -0.98 0.99
CA TRP A 97 6.34 -0.58 -0.38
C TRP A 97 6.42 0.92 -0.49
N ARG A 98 6.11 1.68 0.57
CA ARG A 98 6.59 3.06 0.68
C ARG A 98 8.10 3.10 0.52
N THR A 99 8.82 2.20 1.19
CA THR A 99 10.29 2.09 1.09
C THR A 99 10.75 1.54 -0.28
N VAL A 100 10.10 0.51 -0.80
CA VAL A 100 10.49 -0.21 -2.02
C VAL A 100 10.05 0.54 -3.27
N VAL A 101 8.92 1.25 -3.27
CA VAL A 101 8.58 2.19 -4.34
C VAL A 101 9.45 3.43 -4.27
N ALA A 102 9.84 3.91 -3.08
CA ALA A 102 10.90 4.92 -2.95
C ALA A 102 12.24 4.43 -3.55
N TYR A 103 12.50 3.11 -3.54
CA TYR A 103 13.73 2.50 -4.08
C TYR A 103 13.67 2.02 -5.55
N LEU A 104 12.56 1.47 -6.04
CA LEU A 104 12.40 0.83 -7.36
C LEU A 104 11.61 1.69 -8.36
N GLY A 105 10.79 2.63 -7.89
CA GLY A 105 9.88 3.40 -8.73
C GLY A 105 10.47 4.72 -9.21
N TYR A 106 11.11 4.76 -10.38
CA TYR A 106 11.48 6.02 -11.04
C TYR A 106 10.32 6.68 -11.81
N GLY A 107 9.11 6.09 -11.78
CA GLY A 107 7.88 6.87 -11.98
C GLY A 107 7.67 7.91 -10.87
N MET A 108 8.46 7.81 -9.80
CA MET A 108 8.46 8.67 -8.61
C MET A 108 9.83 9.33 -8.39
N ARG A 109 10.56 9.67 -9.46
CA ARG A 109 11.75 10.56 -9.41
C ARG A 109 11.47 11.84 -8.61
N TRP A 110 10.23 12.32 -8.70
CA TRP A 110 9.72 13.47 -7.96
C TRP A 110 9.34 13.15 -6.51
N LEU A 111 9.07 11.89 -6.14
CA LEU A 111 8.70 11.52 -4.77
C LEU A 111 9.94 11.34 -3.91
N LYS A 112 11.00 10.72 -4.45
CA LYS A 112 12.30 10.71 -3.78
C LYS A 112 12.91 12.11 -3.77
N SER A 113 12.71 12.91 -4.83
CA SER A 113 13.04 14.34 -4.79
C SER A 113 12.22 15.07 -3.74
N ALA A 114 10.92 14.79 -3.60
CA ALA A 114 10.09 15.39 -2.56
C ALA A 114 10.47 14.92 -1.15
N GLU A 115 10.83 13.65 -0.97
CA GLU A 115 11.30 13.08 0.30
C GLU A 115 12.68 13.63 0.66
N THR A 116 13.57 13.75 -0.33
CA THR A 116 14.87 14.42 -0.16
C THR A 116 14.68 15.91 0.10
N GLU A 117 13.76 16.58 -0.58
CA GLU A 117 13.39 17.99 -0.32
C GLU A 117 12.76 18.14 1.07
N VAL A 118 11.97 17.16 1.55
CA VAL A 118 11.42 17.11 2.91
C VAL A 118 12.52 16.91 3.93
N ASP A 119 13.44 15.98 3.69
CA ASP A 119 14.57 15.70 4.59
C ASP A 119 15.55 16.86 4.62
N GLU A 120 15.86 17.47 3.46
CA GLU A 120 16.64 18.69 3.34
C GLU A 120 15.90 19.86 4.01
N ALA A 121 14.59 20.00 3.84
CA ALA A 121 13.80 21.03 4.52
C ALA A 121 13.78 20.82 6.04
N ARG A 122 13.71 19.57 6.53
CA ARG A 122 13.80 19.22 7.96
C ARG A 122 15.18 19.51 8.52
N GLN A 123 16.24 19.09 7.83
CA GLN A 123 17.62 19.41 8.22
C GLN A 123 17.84 20.92 8.20
N TRP A 124 17.29 21.61 7.21
CA TRP A 124 17.38 23.06 7.11
C TRP A 124 16.61 23.76 8.24
N LEU A 125 15.38 23.33 8.55
CA LEU A 125 14.61 23.75 9.73
C LEU A 125 15.40 23.56 11.04
N GLN A 126 16.02 22.39 11.22
CA GLN A 126 16.85 22.10 12.39
C GLN A 126 18.08 23.03 12.45
N SER A 127 18.75 23.27 11.32
CA SER A 127 19.90 24.17 11.25
C SER A 127 19.51 25.63 11.49
N ALA A 128 18.39 26.09 10.95
CA ALA A 128 17.84 27.41 11.16
C ALA A 128 17.44 27.61 12.62
N GLY A 129 16.81 26.60 13.24
CA GLY A 129 16.52 26.58 14.67
C GLY A 129 17.78 26.63 15.54
N ALA A 130 18.84 25.92 15.15
CA ALA A 130 20.13 25.97 15.85
C ALA A 130 20.80 27.35 15.75
N ILE A 131 20.78 27.98 14.57
CA ILE A 131 21.28 29.35 14.36
C ILE A 131 20.48 30.34 15.20
N TYR A 132 19.14 30.23 15.20
CA TYR A 132 18.26 31.07 15.99
C TYR A 132 18.57 30.97 17.48
N ASN A 133 18.59 29.75 18.03
CA ASN A 133 18.88 29.51 19.45
C ASN A 133 20.31 29.94 19.82
N GLY A 134 21.29 29.68 18.96
CA GLY A 134 22.67 30.11 19.17
C GLY A 134 22.83 31.63 19.18
N THR A 135 22.11 32.33 18.30
CA THR A 135 22.10 33.80 18.24
C THR A 135 21.47 34.38 19.51
N LEU A 136 20.34 33.81 19.95
CA LEU A 136 19.67 34.21 21.20
C LEU A 136 20.59 34.00 22.42
N ALA A 137 21.27 32.86 22.50
CA ALA A 137 22.21 32.55 23.58
C ALA A 137 23.41 33.51 23.58
N MET A 138 23.97 33.83 22.41
CA MET A 138 25.06 34.80 22.28
C MET A 138 24.65 36.20 22.77
N TYR A 139 23.44 36.66 22.42
CA TYR A 139 22.93 37.94 22.88
C TYR A 139 22.70 37.95 24.40
N ASN A 140 22.16 36.87 24.96
CA ASN A 140 22.00 36.74 26.41
C ASN A 140 23.35 36.78 27.15
N GLU A 141 24.40 36.12 26.64
CA GLU A 141 25.73 36.18 27.24
C GLU A 141 26.37 37.56 27.10
N LYS A 142 26.26 38.20 25.92
CA LYS A 142 26.70 39.60 25.73
C LYS A 142 26.02 40.56 26.69
N MET A 143 24.70 40.40 26.91
CA MET A 143 23.94 41.20 27.88
C MET A 143 24.44 40.98 29.31
N LYS A 144 24.67 39.72 29.72
CA LYS A 144 25.26 39.43 31.04
C LYS A 144 26.65 40.04 31.18
N GLN A 145 27.47 39.98 30.15
CA GLN A 145 28.82 40.53 30.16
C GLN A 145 28.80 42.05 30.26
N LEU A 146 27.95 42.73 29.50
CA LEU A 146 27.74 44.18 29.67
C LEU A 146 27.29 44.54 31.08
N LEU A 147 26.33 43.81 31.65
CA LEU A 147 25.85 44.06 33.01
C LEU A 147 26.95 43.86 34.07
N LYS A 148 27.85 42.90 33.83
CA LYS A 148 29.02 42.64 34.68
C LYS A 148 30.08 43.74 34.52
N ASP A 149 30.39 44.12 33.29
CA ASP A 149 31.41 45.12 32.95
C ASP A 149 30.97 46.53 33.37
N ALA A 150 29.67 46.82 33.33
CA ALA A 150 29.09 48.06 33.82
C ALA A 150 29.14 48.22 35.34
N ASN A 151 29.64 47.21 36.08
CA ASN A 151 29.85 47.20 37.53
C ASN A 151 28.68 47.87 38.29
N LEU A 152 27.59 47.10 38.46
CA LEU A 152 26.26 47.44 39.02
C LEU A 152 26.17 48.43 40.20
N ALA A 153 27.27 48.81 40.85
CA ALA A 153 27.31 49.75 41.97
C ALA A 153 27.53 51.24 41.57
N ASP A 154 28.27 51.55 40.50
CA ASP A 154 28.57 52.95 40.10
C ASP A 154 27.70 53.46 38.93
N ALA A 155 27.12 52.56 38.13
CA ALA A 155 26.39 52.93 36.90
C ALA A 155 24.89 53.27 37.09
N MET A 156 24.31 53.09 38.27
CA MET A 156 22.87 53.35 38.50
C MET A 156 22.51 54.85 38.51
N LEU A 157 23.47 55.76 38.68
CA LEU A 157 23.20 57.20 38.78
C LEU A 157 23.38 57.99 37.48
N ALA A 158 24.04 57.42 36.48
CA ALA A 158 24.02 57.92 35.11
C ALA A 158 24.43 56.77 34.19
N LEU A 159 23.47 56.10 33.57
CA LEU A 159 23.75 55.31 32.36
C LEU A 159 24.34 56.32 31.37
N PRO A 160 25.65 56.28 31.06
CA PRO A 160 26.24 57.21 30.10
C PRO A 160 25.49 57.00 28.79
N ASP A 161 25.11 58.07 28.09
CA ASP A 161 24.37 58.00 26.83
C ASP A 161 24.98 57.00 25.82
N GLN A 162 26.29 56.74 25.93
CA GLN A 162 27.01 55.72 25.18
C GLN A 162 26.51 54.27 25.42
N ILE A 163 26.19 53.88 26.65
CA ILE A 163 25.68 52.53 26.96
C ILE A 163 24.26 52.37 26.41
N ALA A 164 23.42 53.40 26.55
CA ALA A 164 22.07 53.40 25.98
C ALA A 164 22.11 53.25 24.45
N ALA A 165 22.97 54.00 23.77
CA ALA A 165 23.13 53.91 22.32
C ALA A 165 23.65 52.53 21.85
N GLN A 166 24.60 51.91 22.58
CA GLN A 166 25.06 50.55 22.28
C GLN A 166 23.97 49.50 22.48
N LEU A 167 23.18 49.63 23.55
CA LEU A 167 22.07 48.74 23.82
C LEU A 167 21.00 48.81 22.73
N ASP A 168 20.66 50.01 22.27
CA ASP A 168 19.68 50.20 21.20
C ASP A 168 20.20 49.67 19.86
N ALA A 169 21.49 49.88 19.54
CA ALA A 169 22.11 49.31 18.36
C ALA A 169 22.08 47.77 18.37
N TRP A 170 22.34 47.14 19.52
CA TRP A 170 22.31 45.68 19.66
C TRP A 170 20.90 45.11 19.63
N LYS A 171 19.93 45.77 20.26
CA LYS A 171 18.52 45.39 20.14
C LYS A 171 18.09 45.40 18.68
N LYS A 172 18.45 46.46 17.94
CA LYS A 172 18.17 46.55 16.51
C LYS A 172 18.84 45.43 15.71
N GLU A 173 20.12 45.14 15.93
CA GLU A 173 20.82 44.03 15.26
C GLU A 173 20.22 42.66 15.62
N ALA A 174 19.80 42.48 16.88
CA ALA A 174 19.14 41.27 17.36
C ALA A 174 17.76 41.10 16.69
N ASP A 175 16.96 42.16 16.63
CA ASP A 175 15.65 42.16 15.99
C ASP A 175 15.77 41.85 14.49
N GLU A 176 16.73 42.46 13.79
CA GLU A 176 17.00 42.21 12.37
C GLU A 176 17.41 40.74 12.11
N LYS A 177 18.33 40.19 12.90
CA LYS A 177 18.75 38.78 12.77
C LYS A 177 17.65 37.78 13.15
N THR A 178 16.87 38.10 14.19
CA THR A 178 15.72 37.30 14.63
C THR A 178 14.62 37.29 13.57
N ALA A 179 14.34 38.44 12.96
CA ALA A 179 13.39 38.56 11.85
C ALA A 179 13.84 37.74 10.63
N ALA A 180 15.12 37.84 10.23
CA ALA A 180 15.67 37.05 9.13
C ALA A 180 15.60 35.54 9.41
N ALA A 181 15.98 35.08 10.61
CA ALA A 181 15.90 33.67 10.98
C ALA A 181 14.44 33.16 11.01
N LYS A 182 13.49 33.98 11.49
CA LYS A 182 12.06 33.65 11.47
C LYS A 182 11.53 33.51 10.04
N GLN A 183 11.96 34.39 9.12
CA GLN A 183 11.60 34.29 7.72
C GLN A 183 12.14 33.00 7.09
N LEU A 184 13.39 32.63 7.37
CA LEU A 184 13.95 31.36 6.92
C LEU A 184 13.14 30.16 7.44
N LEU A 185 12.78 30.13 8.72
CA LEU A 185 11.93 29.06 9.27
C LEU A 185 10.55 28.99 8.59
N GLN A 186 9.95 30.13 8.26
CA GLN A 186 8.68 30.17 7.54
C GLN A 186 8.79 29.62 6.11
N ASP A 187 9.82 30.02 5.36
CA ASP A 187 10.09 29.51 4.03
C ASP A 187 10.36 27.99 4.07
N ALA A 188 11.01 27.51 5.13
CA ALA A 188 11.33 26.10 5.32
C ALA A 188 10.06 25.27 5.51
N GLN A 189 9.19 25.74 6.40
CA GLN A 189 7.92 25.10 6.70
C GLN A 189 7.03 25.09 5.45
N GLN A 190 6.97 26.19 4.71
CA GLN A 190 6.19 26.24 3.48
C GLN A 190 6.68 25.22 2.44
N ARG A 191 8.00 25.10 2.23
CA ARG A 191 8.57 24.11 1.30
C ARG A 191 8.30 22.68 1.74
N LEU A 192 8.36 22.41 3.05
CA LEU A 192 7.98 21.11 3.63
C LEU A 192 6.52 20.80 3.33
N ASP A 193 5.61 21.73 3.62
CA ASP A 193 4.16 21.55 3.43
C ASP A 193 3.83 21.33 1.94
N GLU A 194 4.48 22.05 1.03
CA GLU A 194 4.33 21.86 -0.43
C GLU A 194 4.80 20.48 -0.88
N ALA A 195 5.94 20.01 -0.36
CA ALA A 195 6.48 18.70 -0.67
C ALA A 195 5.60 17.57 -0.11
N GLU A 196 5.09 17.70 1.12
CA GLU A 196 4.16 16.74 1.74
C GLU A 196 2.81 16.70 1.01
N LYS A 197 2.28 17.86 0.59
CA LYS A 197 1.04 17.91 -0.21
C LYS A 197 1.21 17.23 -1.56
N LYS A 198 2.35 17.46 -2.23
CA LYS A 198 2.69 16.80 -3.49
C LYS A 198 2.79 15.29 -3.29
N LEU A 199 3.50 14.84 -2.24
CA LEU A 199 3.61 13.44 -1.85
C LEU A 199 2.23 12.78 -1.70
N SER A 200 1.36 13.38 -0.89
CA SER A 200 -0.01 12.91 -0.64
C SER A 200 -0.81 12.78 -1.93
N SER A 201 -0.84 13.83 -2.76
CA SER A 201 -1.65 13.86 -3.99
C SER A 201 -1.33 12.72 -4.95
N LEU A 202 -0.10 12.21 -4.90
CA LEU A 202 0.39 11.23 -5.84
C LEU A 202 0.27 9.80 -5.31
N THR A 203 0.38 9.60 -3.99
CA THR A 203 -0.10 8.36 -3.37
C THR A 203 -1.61 8.19 -3.51
N ASP A 204 -2.33 9.28 -3.73
CA ASP A 204 -3.77 9.26 -4.01
C ASP A 204 -4.12 9.11 -5.49
N SER A 205 -3.14 9.08 -6.39
CA SER A 205 -3.38 8.99 -7.83
C SER A 205 -4.09 7.69 -8.23
N PRO A 206 -5.01 7.73 -9.22
CA PRO A 206 -5.69 6.54 -9.72
C PRO A 206 -4.72 5.45 -10.22
N ASP A 207 -3.61 5.84 -10.82
CA ASP A 207 -2.59 4.92 -11.33
C ASP A 207 -1.89 4.17 -10.20
N TYR A 208 -1.58 4.84 -9.08
CA TYR A 208 -1.01 4.17 -7.91
C TYR A 208 -2.02 3.21 -7.27
N LYS A 209 -3.27 3.65 -7.09
CA LYS A 209 -4.34 2.81 -6.51
C LYS A 209 -4.61 1.57 -7.38
N SER A 210 -4.65 1.74 -8.71
CA SER A 210 -4.86 0.62 -9.64
C SER A 210 -3.66 -0.33 -9.70
N ALA A 211 -2.42 0.18 -9.69
CA ALA A 211 -1.23 -0.66 -9.62
C ALA A 211 -1.14 -1.47 -8.31
N LYS A 212 -1.46 -0.85 -7.17
CA LYS A 212 -1.56 -1.54 -5.87
C LYS A 212 -2.62 -2.64 -5.91
N ALA A 213 -3.80 -2.33 -6.47
CA ALA A 213 -4.89 -3.29 -6.62
C ALA A 213 -4.51 -4.46 -7.55
N ALA A 214 -3.83 -4.20 -8.67
CA ALA A 214 -3.36 -5.24 -9.58
C ALA A 214 -2.32 -6.16 -8.88
N ALA A 215 -1.38 -5.57 -8.16
CA ALA A 215 -0.39 -6.33 -7.38
C ALA A 215 -1.06 -7.17 -6.29
N SER A 216 -2.08 -6.66 -5.60
CA SER A 216 -2.83 -7.41 -4.59
C SER A 216 -3.61 -8.57 -5.15
N VAL A 217 -4.21 -8.40 -6.33
CA VAL A 217 -4.90 -9.50 -7.03
C VAL A 217 -3.91 -10.60 -7.40
N VAL A 218 -2.78 -10.26 -8.03
CA VAL A 218 -1.78 -11.27 -8.42
C VAL A 218 -1.27 -12.02 -7.19
N LEU A 219 -0.86 -11.31 -6.14
CA LEU A 219 -0.35 -11.92 -4.91
C LEU A 219 -1.41 -12.78 -4.21
N GLY A 220 -2.66 -12.31 -4.16
CA GLY A 220 -3.77 -13.07 -3.59
C GLY A 220 -4.00 -14.37 -4.32
N LEU A 221 -4.03 -14.35 -5.65
CA LEU A 221 -4.10 -15.56 -6.47
C LEU A 221 -2.93 -16.52 -6.17
N MET A 222 -1.72 -16.01 -5.97
CA MET A 222 -0.57 -16.84 -5.57
C MET A 222 -0.79 -17.56 -4.26
N ILE A 223 -1.17 -16.80 -3.24
CA ILE A 223 -1.35 -17.33 -1.89
C ILE A 223 -2.54 -18.30 -1.87
N GLY A 224 -3.64 -17.98 -2.54
CA GLY A 224 -4.81 -18.86 -2.62
C GLY A 224 -4.47 -20.22 -3.24
N VAL A 225 -3.72 -20.24 -4.35
CA VAL A 225 -3.25 -21.48 -4.99
C VAL A 225 -2.35 -22.29 -4.06
N ILE A 226 -1.42 -21.64 -3.34
CA ILE A 226 -0.57 -22.32 -2.36
C ILE A 226 -1.39 -22.92 -1.23
N VAL A 227 -2.32 -22.15 -0.66
CA VAL A 227 -3.17 -22.58 0.47
C VAL A 227 -4.06 -23.74 0.07
N ALA A 228 -4.67 -23.70 -1.13
CA ALA A 228 -5.45 -24.81 -1.65
C ALA A 228 -4.63 -26.08 -1.86
N ALA A 229 -3.43 -25.96 -2.44
CA ALA A 229 -2.55 -27.10 -2.68
C ALA A 229 -2.05 -27.73 -1.37
N VAL A 230 -1.59 -26.92 -0.41
CA VAL A 230 -1.12 -27.39 0.90
C VAL A 230 -2.27 -27.99 1.71
N GLY A 231 -3.46 -27.39 1.65
CA GLY A 231 -4.66 -27.89 2.31
C GLY A 231 -5.38 -29.01 1.58
N GLN A 232 -4.90 -29.44 0.40
CA GLN A 232 -5.55 -30.39 -0.51
C GLN A 232 -7.04 -30.08 -0.77
N MET A 233 -7.39 -28.80 -0.82
CA MET A 233 -8.78 -28.36 -0.95
C MET A 233 -9.28 -28.54 -2.38
N GLN A 234 -10.30 -29.37 -2.55
CA GLN A 234 -10.92 -29.75 -3.82
C GLN A 234 -12.40 -29.35 -3.78
N MET A 235 -12.70 -28.14 -4.26
CA MET A 235 -14.05 -27.58 -4.23
C MET A 235 -15.04 -28.42 -5.04
N PHE A 236 -14.66 -28.96 -6.20
CA PHE A 236 -15.56 -29.81 -6.99
C PHE A 236 -15.81 -31.16 -6.29
N ALA A 237 -14.80 -31.75 -5.68
CA ALA A 237 -15.00 -32.95 -4.84
C ALA A 237 -15.97 -32.69 -3.68
N LEU A 238 -15.88 -31.52 -3.02
CA LEU A 238 -16.83 -31.10 -1.98
C LEU A 238 -18.26 -30.94 -2.51
N LEU A 239 -18.41 -30.58 -3.78
CA LEU A 239 -19.71 -30.47 -4.45
C LEU A 239 -20.23 -31.81 -5.00
N GLY A 240 -19.50 -32.91 -4.78
CA GLY A 240 -19.87 -34.23 -5.29
C GLY A 240 -19.56 -34.44 -6.78
N ILE A 241 -18.70 -33.61 -7.38
CA ILE A 241 -18.35 -33.68 -8.81
C ILE A 241 -17.00 -34.36 -8.97
N ASP A 242 -17.01 -35.67 -9.29
CA ASP A 242 -15.80 -36.50 -9.49
C ASP A 242 -15.15 -36.35 -10.88
N ALA A 243 -15.76 -35.57 -11.79
CA ALA A 243 -15.29 -35.47 -13.17
C ALA A 243 -13.99 -34.66 -13.34
N MET A 244 -13.57 -33.93 -12.30
CA MET A 244 -12.44 -33.00 -12.39
C MET A 244 -11.14 -33.65 -11.88
N PRO A 245 -10.02 -33.57 -12.63
CA PRO A 245 -8.73 -34.02 -12.12
C PRO A 245 -8.33 -33.25 -10.84
N PRO A 246 -7.77 -33.89 -9.80
CA PRO A 246 -7.49 -33.26 -8.50
C PRO A 246 -6.64 -32.00 -8.59
N ASN A 247 -5.59 -32.05 -9.42
CA ASN A 247 -4.67 -30.92 -9.58
C ASN A 247 -5.39 -29.70 -10.19
N VAL A 248 -6.36 -29.94 -11.08
CA VAL A 248 -7.17 -28.89 -11.71
C VAL A 248 -8.20 -28.36 -10.72
N ASP A 249 -8.83 -29.23 -9.94
CA ASP A 249 -9.77 -28.82 -8.88
C ASP A 249 -9.07 -27.95 -7.82
N VAL A 250 -7.92 -28.40 -7.30
CA VAL A 250 -7.10 -27.63 -6.35
C VAL A 250 -6.69 -26.28 -6.92
N LEU A 251 -6.26 -26.23 -8.19
CA LEU A 251 -5.90 -24.99 -8.84
C LEU A 251 -7.08 -24.01 -8.89
N ILE A 252 -8.25 -24.47 -9.36
CA ILE A 252 -9.46 -23.64 -9.43
C ILE A 252 -9.88 -23.18 -8.04
N THR A 253 -9.89 -24.10 -7.07
CA THR A 253 -10.19 -23.80 -5.67
C THR A 253 -9.26 -22.72 -5.13
N GLY A 254 -7.96 -22.82 -5.40
CA GLY A 254 -6.98 -21.84 -5.00
C GLY A 254 -7.12 -20.49 -5.68
N LEU A 255 -7.46 -20.45 -6.97
CA LEU A 255 -7.77 -19.21 -7.67
C LEU A 255 -9.01 -18.54 -7.09
N VAL A 256 -10.06 -19.31 -6.77
CA VAL A 256 -11.27 -18.81 -6.10
C VAL A 256 -10.93 -18.20 -4.75
N ILE A 257 -10.20 -18.94 -3.90
CA ILE A 257 -9.73 -18.47 -2.58
C ILE A 257 -8.90 -17.19 -2.72
N GLY A 258 -7.93 -17.19 -3.63
CA GLY A 258 -6.97 -16.11 -3.81
C GLY A 258 -7.54 -14.84 -4.43
N SER A 259 -8.66 -14.97 -5.17
CA SER A 259 -9.37 -13.84 -5.73
C SER A 259 -10.18 -13.03 -4.69
N GLY A 260 -10.28 -13.54 -3.46
CA GLY A 260 -10.95 -12.90 -2.33
C GLY A 260 -12.47 -13.05 -2.35
N SER A 261 -13.16 -12.31 -1.48
CA SER A 261 -14.62 -12.36 -1.31
C SER A 261 -15.42 -11.74 -2.47
N TYR A 262 -14.80 -10.86 -3.27
CA TYR A 262 -15.49 -10.14 -4.35
C TYR A 262 -15.98 -11.09 -5.46
N PRO A 263 -15.15 -12.02 -5.99
CA PRO A 263 -15.60 -12.98 -7.00
C PRO A 263 -16.45 -14.09 -6.41
N VAL A 264 -16.27 -14.43 -5.13
CA VAL A 264 -17.12 -15.42 -4.43
C VAL A 264 -18.58 -14.95 -4.40
N HIS A 265 -18.85 -13.67 -4.17
CA HIS A 265 -20.22 -13.14 -4.22
C HIS A 265 -20.84 -13.25 -5.63
N SER A 266 -20.05 -13.01 -6.69
CA SER A 266 -20.50 -13.20 -8.07
C SER A 266 -20.71 -14.67 -8.41
N LEU A 267 -19.84 -15.57 -7.95
CA LEU A 267 -19.97 -17.02 -8.10
C LEU A 267 -21.23 -17.55 -7.41
N VAL A 268 -21.49 -17.12 -6.17
CA VAL A 268 -22.72 -17.45 -5.45
C VAL A 268 -23.94 -16.96 -6.22
N GLY A 269 -23.90 -15.73 -6.75
CA GLY A 269 -24.97 -15.20 -7.60
C GLY A 269 -25.22 -16.04 -8.86
N ILE A 270 -24.16 -16.44 -9.56
CA ILE A 270 -24.25 -17.29 -10.76
C ILE A 270 -24.77 -18.69 -10.42
N LEU A 271 -24.30 -19.29 -9.32
CA LEU A 271 -24.76 -20.61 -8.87
C LEU A 271 -26.22 -20.58 -8.42
N GLN A 272 -26.66 -19.50 -7.76
CA GLN A 272 -28.06 -19.30 -7.42
C GLN A 272 -28.93 -19.11 -8.67
N GLN A 273 -28.47 -18.33 -9.65
CA GLN A 273 -29.16 -18.17 -10.94
C GLN A 273 -29.24 -19.51 -11.69
N GLY A 274 -28.15 -20.30 -11.68
CA GLY A 274 -28.10 -21.64 -12.26
C GLY A 274 -29.07 -22.61 -11.59
N LYS A 275 -29.12 -22.61 -10.25
CA LYS A 275 -30.09 -23.39 -9.47
C LYS A 275 -31.53 -23.02 -9.84
N ASN A 276 -31.86 -21.73 -9.85
CA ASN A 276 -33.20 -21.25 -10.20
C ASN A 276 -33.58 -21.63 -11.64
N ALA A 277 -32.62 -21.59 -12.57
CA ALA A 277 -32.83 -22.05 -13.94
C ALA A 277 -33.13 -23.56 -13.98
N LEU A 278 -32.36 -24.37 -13.26
CA LEU A 278 -32.56 -25.81 -13.17
C LEU A 278 -33.92 -26.18 -12.54
N ASP A 279 -34.28 -25.51 -11.43
CA ASP A 279 -35.55 -25.70 -10.73
C ASP A 279 -36.75 -25.33 -11.64
N SER A 280 -36.61 -24.25 -12.42
CA SER A 280 -37.65 -23.84 -13.39
C SER A 280 -37.82 -24.86 -14.54
N LEU A 281 -36.71 -25.42 -15.02
CA LEU A 281 -36.69 -26.50 -16.03
C LEU A 281 -37.33 -27.77 -15.49
N GLN A 282 -37.00 -28.16 -14.25
CA GLN A 282 -37.59 -29.32 -13.61
C GLN A 282 -39.10 -29.15 -13.41
N GLY A 283 -39.55 -27.96 -13.00
CA GLY A 283 -40.97 -27.62 -12.90
C GLY A 283 -41.69 -27.66 -14.25
N TYR A 284 -41.03 -27.24 -15.34
CA TYR A 284 -41.56 -27.36 -16.70
C TYR A 284 -41.71 -28.83 -17.12
N LEU A 285 -40.68 -29.65 -16.89
CA LEU A 285 -40.71 -31.08 -17.20
C LEU A 285 -41.80 -31.83 -16.40
N GLN A 286 -41.99 -31.50 -15.12
CA GLN A 286 -43.06 -32.07 -14.30
C GLN A 286 -44.45 -31.71 -14.83
N LYS A 287 -44.68 -30.45 -15.21
CA LYS A 287 -45.95 -30.01 -15.81
C LYS A 287 -46.21 -30.68 -17.15
N ALA A 288 -45.19 -30.80 -17.99
CA ALA A 288 -45.30 -31.49 -19.28
C ALA A 288 -45.63 -32.99 -19.10
N GLY A 289 -45.01 -33.65 -18.11
CA GLY A 289 -45.34 -35.04 -17.73
C GLY A 289 -46.79 -35.18 -17.24
N ALA A 290 -47.23 -34.32 -16.32
CA ALA A 290 -48.59 -34.38 -15.78
C ALA A 290 -49.67 -34.08 -16.83
N ALA A 291 -49.42 -33.17 -17.77
CA ALA A 291 -50.33 -32.91 -18.89
C ALA A 291 -50.46 -34.12 -19.82
N LYS A 292 -49.36 -34.82 -20.07
CA LYS A 292 -49.36 -36.06 -20.84
C LYS A 292 -50.16 -37.17 -20.13
N ASP A 293 -50.01 -37.31 -18.82
CA ASP A 293 -50.77 -38.29 -18.04
C ASP A 293 -52.28 -37.98 -17.99
N ALA A 294 -52.64 -36.70 -17.90
CA ALA A 294 -54.03 -36.26 -17.96
C ALA A 294 -54.68 -36.55 -19.32
N LEU A 295 -53.93 -36.42 -20.42
CA LEU A 295 -54.40 -36.78 -21.77
C LEU A 295 -54.58 -38.30 -21.95
N LEU A 296 -53.83 -39.11 -21.21
CA LEU A 296 -53.89 -40.58 -21.29
C LEU A 296 -54.94 -41.19 -20.35
N LYS A 297 -55.55 -40.40 -19.45
CA LYS A 297 -56.60 -40.89 -18.55
C LYS A 297 -57.92 -41.02 -19.33
N PRO A 298 -58.46 -42.24 -19.55
CA PRO A 298 -59.70 -42.42 -20.29
C PRO A 298 -60.86 -41.75 -19.55
N ALA A 299 -61.73 -41.06 -20.29
CA ALA A 299 -62.88 -40.37 -19.72
C ALA A 299 -63.78 -41.36 -18.97
N GLU A 300 -63.97 -41.17 -17.67
CA GLU A 300 -64.91 -41.97 -16.90
C GLU A 300 -66.33 -41.76 -17.45
N PRO A 301 -67.07 -42.85 -17.71
CA PRO A 301 -68.43 -42.76 -18.20
C PRO A 301 -69.31 -42.10 -17.14
N LYS A 302 -69.90 -40.95 -17.48
CA LYS A 302 -70.90 -40.29 -16.63
C LYS A 302 -72.16 -41.15 -16.62
N GLY A 303 -72.43 -41.77 -15.47
CA GLY A 303 -73.70 -42.42 -15.16
C GLY A 303 -74.79 -41.43 -14.80
#